data_AF-A0A957USC2-F1
#
_entry.id   AF-A0A957USC2-F1
#
_cell.length_a   1.000
_cell.length_b   1.000
_cell.length_c   1.000
_cell.angle_alpha   90.00
_cell.angle_beta   90.00
_cell.angle_gamma   90.00
#
_symmetry.space_group_name_H-M   'P 1'
#
loop_
_entity.id
_entity.type
_entity.pdbx_description
1 polymer ?
#
loop_
_entity_poly.entity_id
_entity_poly.type
_entity_poly.pdbx_seq_one_letter_code
_entity_poly.pdbx_strand_id
1 'polypeptide(L)'
;TLTIAWLLDPASHSLGLKALALQELGMEMTEISELIGSGRKQITIDQAPLDATGAYCADDVDATLQLYDVLWPRLQASGMAAIYTDIELPLLEVLT
;
A
#
# COMPACT_ATOMS: atom_id res chain seq x y z
N THR A 1 -5.35 2.17 2.67
CA THR A 1 -4.82 1.06 3.50
C THR A 1 -3.67 1.49 4.39
N LEU A 2 -2.66 2.22 3.90
CA LEU A 2 -1.50 2.63 4.71
C LEU A 2 -1.89 3.50 5.92
N THR A 3 -2.74 4.52 5.73
CA THR A 3 -3.22 5.38 6.82
C THR A 3 -4.11 4.63 7.81
N ILE A 4 -4.89 3.65 7.34
CA ILE A 4 -5.65 2.74 8.22
C ILE A 4 -4.69 1.92 9.09
N ALA A 5 -3.63 1.36 8.50
CA ALA A 5 -2.62 0.60 9.24
C ALA A 5 -1.89 1.48 10.25
N TRP A 6 -1.57 2.74 9.91
CA TRP A 6 -0.96 3.69 10.83
C TRP A 6 -1.86 4.03 12.02
N LEU A 7 -3.17 4.20 11.80
CA LEU A 7 -4.13 4.42 12.90
C LEU A 7 -4.24 3.20 13.84
N LEU A 8 -4.06 1.99 13.30
CA LEU A 8 -4.09 0.75 14.08
C LEU A 8 -2.80 0.52 14.87
N ASP A 9 -1.65 0.81 14.29
CA ASP A 9 -0.33 0.71 14.94
C ASP A 9 0.64 1.78 14.43
N PRO A 10 0.67 2.97 15.07
CA PRO A 10 1.53 4.07 14.64
C PRO A 10 3.01 3.84 14.98
N ALA A 11 3.32 2.86 15.84
CA ALA A 11 4.69 2.49 16.17
C ALA A 11 5.31 1.52 15.14
N SER A 12 4.49 0.97 14.22
CA SER A 12 4.96 0.05 13.20
C SER A 12 5.94 0.71 12.22
N HIS A 13 7.03 0.01 11.93
CA HIS A 13 7.98 0.38 10.88
C HIS A 13 7.62 -0.21 9.50
N SER A 14 6.51 -0.96 9.41
CA SER A 14 6.13 -1.79 8.26
C SER A 14 4.85 -1.30 7.59
N LEU A 15 4.73 0.01 7.37
CA LEU A 15 3.50 0.62 6.84
C LEU A 15 3.43 0.69 5.30
N GLY A 16 4.51 0.35 4.60
CA GLY A 16 4.51 0.30 3.14
C GLY A 16 3.66 -0.86 2.60
N LEU A 17 3.09 -0.70 1.40
CA LEU A 17 2.18 -1.69 0.80
C LEU A 17 2.75 -3.12 0.84
N LYS A 18 4.00 -3.30 0.39
CA LYS A 18 4.67 -4.61 0.35
C LYS A 18 4.90 -5.21 1.73
N ALA A 19 5.30 -4.38 2.69
CA ALA A 19 5.51 -4.81 4.06
C ALA A 19 4.18 -5.23 4.72
N LEU A 20 3.11 -4.47 4.48
CA LEU A 20 1.76 -4.79 4.94
C LEU A 20 1.23 -6.07 4.27
N ALA A 21 1.39 -6.21 2.96
CA ALA A 21 0.96 -7.40 2.23
C ALA A 21 1.68 -8.66 2.75
N LEU A 22 2.98 -8.57 3.01
CA LEU A 22 3.73 -9.67 3.59
C LEU A 22 3.25 -10.00 5.01
N GLN A 23 3.04 -8.99 5.86
CA GLN A 23 2.66 -9.18 7.27
C GLN A 23 1.22 -9.69 7.43
N GLU A 24 0.27 -9.09 6.72
CA GLU A 24 -1.16 -9.34 6.92
C GLU A 24 -1.71 -10.44 6.01
N LEU A 25 -1.14 -10.59 4.80
CA LEU A 25 -1.62 -11.55 3.81
C LEU A 25 -0.63 -12.70 3.55
N GLY A 26 0.62 -12.60 4.03
CA GLY A 26 1.68 -13.54 3.66
C GLY A 26 2.07 -13.46 2.18
N MET A 27 1.76 -12.34 1.51
CA MET A 27 1.98 -12.13 0.09
C MET A 27 3.32 -11.42 -0.14
N GLU A 28 4.26 -12.09 -0.81
CA GLU A 28 5.48 -11.47 -1.32
C GLU A 28 5.16 -10.74 -2.63
N MET A 29 5.37 -9.42 -2.63
CA MET A 29 5.13 -8.58 -3.79
C MET A 29 6.43 -8.27 -4.53
N THR A 30 6.36 -8.14 -5.85
CA THR A 30 7.50 -7.78 -6.70
C THR A 30 8.05 -6.40 -6.34
N GLU A 31 9.36 -6.25 -6.14
CA GLU A 31 9.94 -4.94 -5.87
C GLU A 31 9.96 -4.04 -7.12
N ILE A 32 9.77 -2.73 -6.97
CA ILE A 32 9.76 -1.83 -8.13
C ILE A 32 11.14 -1.81 -8.81
N SER A 33 12.20 -1.99 -8.03
CA SER A 33 13.57 -2.11 -8.53
C SER A 33 13.80 -3.32 -9.42
N GLU A 34 12.96 -4.36 -9.33
CA GLU A 34 13.00 -5.50 -10.27
C GLU A 34 12.45 -5.08 -11.64
N LEU A 35 11.49 -4.14 -11.66
CA LEU A 35 10.89 -3.61 -12.89
C LEU A 35 11.78 -2.55 -13.55
N ILE A 36 12.27 -1.58 -12.77
CA ILE A 36 12.95 -0.39 -13.30
C ILE A 36 14.45 -0.33 -12.99
N GLY A 37 14.99 -1.34 -12.31
CA GLY A 37 16.37 -1.34 -11.86
C GLY A 37 16.62 -0.42 -10.67
N SER A 38 17.89 -0.16 -10.36
CA SER A 38 18.29 0.66 -9.22
C SER A 38 19.52 1.52 -9.50
N GLY A 39 19.70 2.56 -8.69
CA GLY A 39 20.83 3.47 -8.77
C GLY A 39 20.83 4.33 -10.04
N ARG A 40 22.02 4.72 -10.51
CA ARG A 40 22.16 5.68 -11.63
C ARG A 40 21.59 5.19 -12.96
N LYS A 41 21.40 3.89 -13.13
CA LYS A 41 20.87 3.26 -14.36
C LYS A 41 19.38 2.94 -14.27
N GLN A 42 18.71 3.33 -13.18
CA GLN A 42 17.28 3.13 -13.02
C GLN A 42 16.52 3.84 -14.15
N ILE A 43 15.63 3.10 -14.80
CA ILE A 43 14.74 3.63 -15.83
C ILE A 43 13.44 4.12 -15.20
N THR A 44 12.60 4.79 -15.98
CA THR A 44 11.24 5.15 -15.57
C THR A 44 10.24 4.08 -15.99
N ILE A 45 9.08 4.02 -15.33
CA ILE A 45 8.11 2.93 -15.55
C ILE A 45 7.56 2.88 -16.99
N ASP A 46 7.52 4.02 -17.68
CA ASP A 46 7.14 4.13 -19.10
C ASP A 46 8.15 3.46 -20.06
N GLN A 47 9.37 3.18 -19.58
CA GLN A 47 10.41 2.47 -20.33
C GLN A 47 10.44 0.97 -20.02
N ALA A 48 9.69 0.51 -19.01
CA ALA A 48 9.63 -0.90 -18.65
C ALA A 48 8.71 -1.70 -19.60
N PRO A 49 8.94 -3.02 -19.77
CA PRO A 49 8.09 -3.85 -20.62
C PRO A 49 6.62 -3.82 -20.17
N LEU A 50 5.70 -3.60 -21.12
CA LEU A 50 4.27 -3.43 -20.82
C LEU A 50 3.68 -4.59 -20.01
N ASP A 51 4.00 -5.83 -20.38
CA ASP A 51 3.46 -7.02 -19.70
C ASP A 51 3.93 -7.09 -18.24
N ALA A 52 5.19 -6.76 -17.98
CA ALA A 52 5.76 -6.75 -16.63
C ALA A 52 5.18 -5.61 -15.79
N THR A 53 5.04 -4.42 -16.37
CA THR A 53 4.38 -3.27 -15.73
C THR A 53 2.93 -3.59 -15.40
N GLY A 54 2.20 -4.23 -16.32
CA GLY A 54 0.82 -4.63 -16.13
C GLY A 54 0.65 -5.59 -14.96
N ALA A 55 1.50 -6.63 -14.88
CA ALA A 55 1.49 -7.57 -13.76
C ALA A 55 1.81 -6.88 -12.44
N TYR A 56 2.87 -6.05 -12.40
CA TYR A 56 3.25 -5.29 -11.21
C TYR A 56 2.09 -4.41 -10.70
N CYS A 57 1.43 -3.66 -11.59
CA CYS A 57 0.32 -2.81 -11.20
C CYS A 57 -0.92 -3.61 -10.76
N ALA A 58 -1.17 -4.78 -11.37
CA ALA A 58 -2.27 -5.64 -10.98
C ALA A 58 -2.06 -6.19 -9.56
N ASP A 59 -0.84 -6.61 -9.23
CA ASP A 59 -0.48 -7.09 -7.88
C ASP A 59 -0.67 -5.98 -6.83
N ASP A 60 -0.24 -4.75 -7.13
CA ASP A 60 -0.42 -3.59 -6.22
C ASP A 60 -1.90 -3.31 -5.94
N VAL A 61 -2.77 -3.44 -6.94
CA VAL A 61 -4.22 -3.27 -6.82
C VAL A 61 -4.84 -4.40 -5.99
N ASP A 62 -4.51 -5.65 -6.31
CA ASP A 62 -5.06 -6.83 -5.63
C ASP A 62 -4.67 -6.84 -4.14
N ALA A 63 -3.38 -6.63 -3.84
CA ALA A 63 -2.89 -6.53 -2.47
C ALA A 63 -3.59 -5.41 -1.70
N THR A 64 -3.78 -4.25 -2.32
CA THR A 64 -4.47 -3.11 -1.67
C THR A 64 -5.92 -3.43 -1.33
N LEU A 65 -6.66 -4.09 -2.23
CA LEU A 65 -8.04 -4.48 -1.97
C LEU A 65 -8.14 -5.53 -0.84
N GLN A 66 -7.33 -6.58 -0.90
CA GLN A 66 -7.30 -7.60 0.14
C GLN A 66 -6.90 -7.03 1.51
N LEU A 67 -5.91 -6.13 1.54
CA LEU A 67 -5.54 -5.43 2.77
C LEU A 67 -6.69 -4.59 3.32
N TYR A 68 -7.46 -3.91 2.46
CA TYR A 68 -8.62 -3.13 2.93
C TYR A 68 -9.66 -4.03 3.61
N ASP A 69 -9.99 -5.17 3.00
CA ASP A 69 -10.95 -6.12 3.56
C ASP A 69 -10.55 -6.66 4.94
N VAL A 70 -9.24 -6.71 5.22
CA VAL A 70 -8.70 -7.12 6.52
C VAL A 70 -8.61 -5.96 7.50
N LEU A 71 -8.09 -4.81 7.08
CA LEU A 71 -7.76 -3.68 7.97
C LEU A 71 -9.00 -2.86 8.34
N TRP A 72 -9.96 -2.72 7.43
CA TRP A 72 -11.14 -1.89 7.67
C TRP A 72 -12.01 -2.41 8.82
N PRO A 73 -12.38 -3.71 8.90
CA PRO A 73 -13.11 -4.23 10.05
C PRO A 73 -12.37 -4.06 11.37
N ARG A 74 -11.03 -4.19 11.37
CA ARG A 74 -10.20 -3.97 12.57
C ARG A 74 -10.23 -2.52 13.02
N LEU A 75 -10.17 -1.57 12.09
CA LEU A 75 -10.28 -0.14 12.40
C LEU A 75 -11.65 0.23 12.95
N GLN A 76 -12.72 -0.38 12.42
CA GLN A 76 -14.06 -0.21 12.98
C GLN A 76 -14.13 -0.74 14.42
N ALA A 77 -13.56 -1.92 14.68
CA ALA A 77 -13.52 -2.51 16.01
C ALA A 77 -12.65 -1.71 17.01
N SER A 78 -11.63 -0.98 16.56
CA SER A 78 -10.80 -0.13 17.41
C SER A 78 -11.45 1.21 17.77
N GLY A 79 -12.60 1.55 17.15
CA GLY A 79 -13.28 2.84 17.34
C GLY A 79 -12.64 4.01 16.60
N MET A 80 -11.61 3.75 15.77
CA MET A 80 -10.86 4.80 15.04
C MET A 80 -11.46 5.13 13.67
N ALA A 81 -12.54 4.46 13.26
CA ALA A 81 -13.16 4.68 11.95
C ALA A 81 -13.57 6.14 11.71
N ALA A 82 -14.11 6.84 12.72
CA ALA A 82 -14.49 8.25 12.59
C ALA A 82 -13.27 9.17 12.38
N ILE A 83 -12.14 8.89 13.05
CA ILE A 83 -10.90 9.64 12.82
C ILE A 83 -10.44 9.44 11.38
N TYR A 84 -10.51 8.21 10.87
CA TYR A 84 -10.16 7.95 9.47
C TYR A 84 -11.07 8.68 8.49
N THR A 85 -12.39 8.62 8.66
CA THR A 85 -13.34 9.20 7.70
C THR A 85 -13.43 10.71 7.78
N ASP A 86 -13.30 11.29 8.97
CA ASP A 86 -13.61 12.70 9.21
C ASP A 86 -12.34 13.56 9.24
N ILE A 87 -11.17 12.96 9.43
CA ILE A 87 -9.88 13.67 9.53
C ILE A 87 -8.88 13.17 8.49
N GLU A 88 -8.50 11.89 8.52
CA GLU A 88 -7.42 11.38 7.66
C GLU A 88 -7.80 11.42 6.17
N LEU A 89 -9.00 10.93 5.82
CA LEU A 89 -9.45 10.84 4.44
C LEU A 89 -9.61 12.23 3.77
N PRO A 90 -10.25 13.23 4.41
CA PRO A 90 -10.28 14.60 3.87
C PRO A 90 -8.91 15.25 3.77
N LEU A 91 -7.98 14.94 4.69
CA LEU A 91 -6.63 15.50 4.66
C LEU A 91 -5.84 15.02 3.42
N LEU A 92 -6.09 13.81 2.94
CA LEU A 92 -5.43 13.30 1.74
C LEU A 92 -5.69 14.18 0.51
N GLU A 93 -6.90 14.72 0.36
CA GLU A 93 -7.26 15.61 -0.76
C GLU A 93 -6.54 16.97 -0.71
N VAL A 94 -6.04 17.37 0.47
CA VAL A 94 -5.28 18.62 0.64
C VAL A 94 -3.79 18.43 0.35
N LEU A 95 -3.28 17.21 0.55
CA LEU A 95 -1.86 16.87 0.38
C LEU A 95 -1.50 16.34 -1.01
N THR A 96 -2.50 16.01 -1.84
CA THR A 96 -2.34 15.45 -3.19
C THR A 96 -2.63 16.49 -4.27
#